data_AF-A0A0P6Y9Y7-F1
#
_entry.id   AF-A0A0P6Y9Y7-F1
#
_cell.length_a   1.000
_cell.length_b   1.000
_cell.length_c   1.000
_cell.angle_alpha   90.00
_cell.angle_beta   90.00
_cell.angle_gamma   90.00
#
_symmetry.space_group_name_H-M   'P 1'
#
loop_
_entity.id
_entity.type
_entity.pdbx_description
1 polymer ?
#
loop_
_entity_poly.entity_id
_entity_poly.type
_entity_poly.pdbx_seq_one_letter_code
_entity_poly.pdbx_strand_id
1 'polypeptide(L)' 'MSHVHFSIEQLHHFQCGACSGWWSIGDAPPRDHWYCPWCGTQLINAGPLPPLAANVDVAESPSSPVLNDGLAID' A
#
# COMPACT_ATOMS: atom_id res chain seq x y z
N MET A 1 -28.86 3.93 -28.28
CA MET A 1 -28.61 3.77 -26.84
C MET A 1 -27.12 3.61 -26.66
N SER A 2 -26.43 4.56 -26.02
CA SER A 2 -24.99 4.46 -25.74
C SER A 2 -24.78 3.53 -24.54
N HIS A 3 -23.97 2.49 -24.70
CA HIS A 3 -23.57 1.62 -23.60
C HIS A 3 -22.42 2.29 -22.85
N VAL A 4 -22.54 2.41 -21.53
CA VAL A 4 -21.44 2.87 -20.67
C VAL A 4 -20.57 1.65 -20.37
N HIS A 5 -19.29 1.71 -20.71
CA HIS A 5 -18.30 0.70 -20.39
C HIS A 5 -17.49 1.18 -19.17
N PHE A 6 -17.36 0.36 -18.14
CA PHE A 6 -16.49 0.63 -17.00
C PHE A 6 -15.66 -0.60 -16.64
N SER A 7 -14.50 -0.36 -16.04
CA SER A 7 -13.60 -1.37 -15.48
C SER A 7 -13.17 -0.93 -14.09
N ILE A 8 -12.94 -1.89 -13.19
CA ILE A 8 -12.44 -1.63 -11.84
C ILE A 8 -11.00 -2.16 -11.78
N GLU A 9 -10.07 -1.33 -11.32
CA GLU A 9 -8.66 -1.67 -11.10
C GLU A 9 -8.37 -1.64 -9.59
N GLN A 10 -7.59 -2.59 -9.08
CA GLN A 10 -7.07 -2.58 -7.71
C GLN A 10 -5.60 -2.24 -7.68
N LEU A 11 -5.22 -1.22 -6.92
CA LEU A 11 -3.85 -0.73 -6.86
C LEU A 11 -3.22 -0.99 -5.49
N HIS A 12 -2.15 -1.77 -5.46
CA HIS A 12 -1.37 -2.04 -4.25
C HIS A 12 -0.16 -1.12 -4.20
N HIS A 13 0.01 -0.40 -3.09
CA HIS A 13 1.12 0.52 -2.88
C HIS A 13 2.17 -0.12 -1.97
N PHE A 14 3.43 0.01 -2.34
CA PHE A 14 4.56 -0.54 -1.62
C PHE A 14 5.62 0.53 -1.36
N GLN A 15 6.25 0.46 -0.20
CA GLN A 15 7.46 1.21 0.13
C GLN A 15 8.60 0.24 0.47
N CYS A 16 9.76 0.45 -0.14
CA CYS A 16 10.93 -0.39 0.15
C CYS A 16 11.56 0.03 1.49
N GLY A 17 11.63 -0.88 2.47
CA GLY A 17 12.33 -0.61 3.74
C GLY A 17 13.85 -0.41 3.62
N ALA A 18 14.46 -0.75 2.47
CA ALA A 18 15.91 -0.64 2.26
C ALA A 18 16.32 0.66 1.56
N CYS A 19 15.59 1.09 0.52
CA CYS A 19 15.93 2.29 -0.26
C CYS A 19 14.85 3.39 -0.21
N SER A 20 13.77 3.17 0.55
CA SER A 20 12.63 4.09 0.72
C SER A 20 11.86 4.43 -0.57
N GLY A 21 12.15 3.74 -1.67
CA GLY A 21 11.48 3.93 -2.95
C GLY A 21 10.04 3.41 -2.91
N TRP A 22 9.14 4.14 -3.55
CA TRP A 22 7.73 3.81 -3.68
C TRP A 22 7.42 3.22 -5.06
N TRP A 23 6.49 2.29 -5.13
CA TRP A 23 5.89 1.82 -6.38
C TRP A 23 4.50 1.24 -6.11
N SER A 24 3.75 1.05 -7.19
CA SER A 24 2.44 0.42 -7.13
C SER A 24 2.27 -0.64 -8.20
N ILE A 25 1.39 -1.61 -7.95
CA ILE A 25 1.03 -2.65 -8.91
C ILE A 25 -0.49 -2.74 -9.00
N GLY A 26 -1.01 -2.53 -10.21
CA GLY A 26 -2.42 -2.70 -10.56
C GLY A 26 -2.76 -4.17 -10.79
N ASP A 27 -3.92 -4.61 -10.33
CA ASP A 27 -4.49 -5.95 -10.51
C ASP A 27 -3.49 -7.08 -10.23
N ALA A 28 -2.70 -6.88 -9.16
CA ALA A 28 -1.63 -7.78 -8.76
C ALA A 28 -2.17 -9.20 -8.46
N PRO A 29 -1.65 -10.25 -9.11
CA PRO A 29 -2.02 -11.62 -8.76
C PRO A 29 -1.46 -11.98 -7.36
N PRO A 30 -2.06 -12.97 -6.67
CA PRO A 30 -1.52 -13.45 -5.39
C PRO A 30 -0.07 -13.93 -5.57
N ARG A 31 0.85 -13.36 -4.80
CA ARG A 31 2.27 -13.72 -4.79
C ARG A 31 2.84 -13.58 -3.38
N ASP A 32 3.71 -14.51 -3.00
CA ASP A 32 4.39 -14.52 -1.71
C ASP A 32 5.66 -13.66 -1.69
N HIS A 33 6.15 -13.27 -2.87
CA HIS A 33 7.43 -12.57 -3.00
C HIS A 33 7.31 -11.37 -3.94
N TRP A 34 7.66 -10.20 -3.42
CA TRP A 34 7.80 -8.96 -4.18
C TRP A 34 9.24 -8.46 -4.09
N TYR A 35 9.71 -7.83 -5.15
CA TYR A 35 11.04 -7.24 -5.22
C TYR A 35 10.93 -5.75 -5.52
N CYS A 36 11.72 -4.95 -4.82
CA CYS A 36 11.82 -3.53 -5.06
C CYS A 36 12.40 -3.29 -6.47
N PRO A 37 11.71 -2.54 -7.35
CA PRO A 37 12.21 -2.26 -8.70
C PRO A 37 13.43 -1.33 -8.69
N TRP A 38 13.67 -0.62 -7.58
CA TRP A 38 14.74 0.37 -7.47
C TRP A 38 16.08 -0.25 -7.06
N CYS A 39 16.06 -1.20 -6.12
CA CYS A 39 17.29 -1.75 -5.52
C CYS A 39 17.37 -3.28 -5.53
N GLY A 40 16.30 -3.97 -5.97
CA GLY A 40 16.26 -5.44 -6.03
C GLY A 40 16.02 -6.14 -4.69
N THR A 41 15.92 -5.41 -3.58
CA THR A 41 15.64 -6.02 -2.26
C THR A 41 14.26 -6.68 -2.24
N GLN A 42 14.21 -7.92 -1.74
CA GLN A 42 12.96 -8.65 -1.51
C GLN A 42 12.18 -8.06 -0.33
N LEU A 43 10.87 -7.91 -0.48
CA LEU A 43 9.98 -7.47 0.57
C LEU A 43 9.63 -8.66 1.45
N ILE A 44 10.14 -8.66 2.67
CA ILE A 44 9.88 -9.66 3.70
C ILE A 44 8.55 -9.27 4.39
N ASN A 45 7.66 -10.22 4.63
CA ASN A 45 6.34 -10.04 5.28
C ASN A 45 5.26 -9.32 4.44
N ALA A 46 5.45 -9.17 3.13
CA ALA A 46 4.32 -8.96 2.25
C ALA A 46 3.57 -10.30 2.13
N GLY A 47 2.80 -10.66 3.17
CA GLY A 47 1.91 -11.81 3.11
C GLY A 47 1.00 -11.75 1.87
N PRO A 48 0.27 -12.82 1.55
CA PRO A 48 -0.65 -12.81 0.43
C PRO A 48 -1.54 -11.58 0.55
N LEU A 49 -1.55 -10.76 -0.51
CA LEU A 49 -2.37 -9.55 -0.57
C LEU A 49 -3.80 -9.94 -0.19
N PRO A 50 -4.47 -9.15 0.67
CA PRO A 50 -5.82 -9.49 1.11
C PRO A 50 -6.71 -9.72 -0.13
N PRO A 51 -7.54 -10.78 -0.15
CA PRO A 51 -8.36 -11.09 -1.31
C PRO A 51 -9.32 -9.94 -1.63
N LEU A 52 -9.68 -9.84 -2.91
CA LEU A 52 -10.44 -8.80 -3.64
C LEU A 52 -11.74 -8.26 -2.98
N ALA A 53 -12.15 -8.72 -1.81
CA ALA A 53 -13.42 -8.42 -1.17
C ALA A 53 -13.24 -8.01 0.29
N ALA A 54 -12.94 -6.74 0.51
CA ALA A 54 -13.69 -5.94 1.45
C ALA A 54 -13.37 -4.49 1.13
N ASN A 55 -14.40 -3.72 0.84
CA ASN A 55 -14.52 -2.32 1.22
C ASN A 55 -14.12 -2.19 2.70
N VAL A 56 -12.82 -2.20 2.96
CA VAL A 56 -12.18 -1.80 4.19
C VAL A 56 -12.10 -0.30 4.05
N ASP A 57 -12.96 0.40 4.78
CA ASP A 57 -12.73 1.80 5.14
C ASP A 57 -11.23 1.94 5.40
N VAL A 58 -10.56 2.75 4.59
CA VAL A 58 -9.11 2.99 4.59
C VAL A 58 -8.58 2.78 6.01
N ALA A 59 -7.97 1.62 6.25
CA ALA A 59 -7.25 1.42 7.49
C ALA A 59 -6.07 2.38 7.38
N GLU A 60 -6.20 3.55 8.01
CA GLU A 60 -5.10 4.46 8.22
C GLU A 60 -3.93 3.62 8.74
N SER A 61 -2.85 3.61 7.97
CA SER A 61 -1.59 2.99 8.33
C SER A 61 -1.25 3.37 9.78
N PRO A 62 -1.04 2.41 10.71
CA PRO A 62 -0.70 2.75 12.09
C PRO A 62 0.77 3.18 12.15
N SER A 63 1.06 4.43 11.81
CA SER A 63 2.16 5.24 12.36
C SER A 63 2.42 6.50 11.52
N SER A 64 1.66 7.56 11.76
CA SER A 64 2.30 8.88 11.80
C SER A 64 2.59 9.15 13.27
N PRO A 65 3.85 9.38 13.70
CA PRO A 65 4.11 9.87 15.04
C PRO A 65 3.41 11.23 15.16
N VAL A 66 2.39 11.31 16.01
CA VAL A 66 1.80 12.59 16.43
C VAL A 66 2.93 13.37 17.09
N LEU A 67 3.44 14.40 16.41
CA LEU A 67 4.29 15.39 17.04
C LEU A 67 3.38 16.15 18.01
N ASN A 68 3.40 15.77 19.28
CA ASN A 68 2.74 16.50 20.34
C ASN A 68 3.44 17.86 20.50
N ASP A 69 2.88 18.88 19.87
CA ASP A 69 3.26 20.28 20.10
C ASP A 69 3.09 20.58 21.59
N GLY A 70 4.23 20.80 22.24
CA GLY A 70 4.32 21.10 23.65
C GLY A 70 3.52 22.35 23.99
N LEU A 71 2.39 22.16 24.66
CA LEU A 71 1.73 23.20 25.42
C LEU A 71 2.35 23.20 26.83
N ALA A 72 3.43 23.96 27.00
CA ALA A 72 3.89 24.35 28.33
C ALA A 72 2.97 25.48 28.84
N ILE A 73 2.03 25.14 29.72
CA ILE A 73 1.42 26.09 30.65
C ILE A 73 1.69 25.58 32.06
N ASP A 74 2.71 26.13 32.71
CA ASP A 74 2.70 26.76 34.04
C ASP A 74 4.08 27.39 34.27
#